data_AF-A0A0Q5UMI9-F1
#
_entry.id   AF-A0A0Q5UMI9-F1
#
_cell.length_a   1.000
_cell.length_b   1.000
_cell.length_c   1.000
_cell.angle_alpha   90.00
_cell.angle_beta   90.00
_cell.angle_gamma   90.00
#
_symmetry.space_group_name_H-M   'P 1'
#
loop_
_entity.id
_entity.type
_entity.pdbx_description
1 polymer ?
#
loop_
_entity_poly.entity_id
_entity_poly.type
_entity_poly.pdbx_seq_one_letter_code
_entity_poly.pdbx_strand_id
1 'polypeptide(L)'
;MKARMFLFIGVLGSLLASCSSAKSVSGKVYKKNVHASYYADKFNGRKTASGEKFHNSNYTAAHKKLPFGTKVKVTNIANEKSVLVEINDRGPFVPGREIDLTKKAFMEIADNKNHGSLRVNIEIIN
;
A
#
# COMPACT_ATOMS: atom_id res chain seq x y z
N MET A 1 -66.76 -17.86 -20.72
CA MET A 1 -65.79 -17.87 -19.60
C MET A 1 -64.39 -18.01 -20.23
N LYS A 2 -63.55 -16.96 -20.15
CA LYS A 2 -62.19 -16.93 -19.54
C LYS A 2 -61.23 -17.99 -20.12
N ALA A 3 -60.08 -17.68 -20.73
CA ALA A 3 -58.99 -16.81 -20.26
C ALA A 3 -58.17 -16.29 -21.46
N ARG A 4 -57.95 -14.98 -21.62
CA ARG A 4 -56.85 -14.17 -21.07
C ARG A 4 -55.44 -14.64 -21.44
N MET A 5 -55.07 -14.23 -22.66
CA MET A 5 -53.73 -13.89 -23.12
C MET A 5 -52.96 -13.07 -22.06
N PHE A 6 -51.83 -13.58 -21.59
CA PHE A 6 -50.84 -12.78 -20.85
C PHE A 6 -49.51 -12.85 -21.60
N LEU A 7 -49.19 -11.73 -22.26
CA LEU A 7 -47.93 -11.46 -22.92
C LEU A 7 -46.89 -11.18 -21.82
N PHE A 8 -45.98 -12.10 -21.55
CA PHE A 8 -44.82 -11.85 -20.67
C PHE A 8 -43.72 -11.18 -21.49
N ILE A 9 -43.69 -9.84 -21.47
CA ILE A 9 -42.53 -9.06 -21.89
C ILE A 9 -41.49 -9.17 -20.76
N GLY A 10 -40.61 -10.15 -20.87
CA GLY A 10 -39.42 -10.24 -20.04
C GLY A 10 -38.40 -9.19 -20.48
N VAL A 11 -38.40 -8.03 -19.79
CA VAL A 11 -37.36 -7.01 -19.96
C VAL A 11 -36.03 -7.62 -19.52
N LEU A 12 -35.18 -7.90 -20.50
CA LEU A 12 -33.80 -8.34 -20.32
C LEU A 12 -33.03 -7.21 -19.65
N GLY A 13 -32.92 -7.28 -18.32
CA GLY A 13 -32.20 -6.30 -17.50
C GLY A 13 -30.76 -6.17 -17.97
N SER A 14 -30.41 -4.98 -18.43
CA SER A 14 -29.07 -4.57 -18.83
C SER A 14 -28.10 -4.72 -17.66
N LEU A 15 -27.17 -5.69 -17.77
CA LEU A 15 -25.98 -5.77 -16.94
C LEU A 15 -25.12 -4.53 -17.21
N LEU A 16 -25.22 -3.53 -16.34
CA LEU A 16 -24.24 -2.44 -16.27
C LEU A 16 -22.93 -3.03 -15.74
N ALA A 17 -22.08 -3.51 -16.67
CA ALA A 17 -20.69 -3.80 -16.39
C ALA A 17 -19.98 -2.49 -16.04
N SER A 18 -19.91 -2.18 -14.75
CA SER A 18 -19.11 -1.06 -14.24
C SER A 18 -17.64 -1.44 -14.34
N CYS A 19 -17.06 -1.26 -15.53
CA CYS A 19 -15.62 -1.35 -15.74
C CYS A 19 -14.97 -0.15 -15.04
N SER A 20 -14.65 -0.29 -13.76
CA SER A 20 -13.75 0.65 -13.09
C SER A 20 -12.36 0.45 -13.66
N SER A 21 -11.99 1.29 -14.63
CA SER A 21 -10.64 1.35 -15.17
C SER A 21 -9.72 1.86 -14.06
N ALA A 22 -9.06 0.93 -13.35
CA ALA A 22 -8.09 1.25 -12.33
C ALA A 22 -6.93 2.01 -13.00
N LYS A 23 -6.81 3.31 -12.70
CA LYS A 23 -5.74 4.18 -13.20
C LYS A 23 -4.40 3.57 -12.78
N SER A 24 -3.69 2.95 -13.72
CA SER A 24 -2.35 2.41 -13.49
C SER A 24 -1.42 3.56 -13.14
N VAL A 25 -1.04 3.66 -11.88
CA VAL A 25 -0.06 4.63 -11.42
C VAL A 25 1.29 4.21 -12.00
N SER A 26 1.81 5.00 -12.96
CA SER A 26 3.11 4.76 -13.59
C SER A 26 4.22 5.00 -12.57
N GLY A 27 4.88 3.92 -12.14
CA GLY A 27 5.98 3.96 -11.17
C GLY A 27 7.31 3.55 -11.81
N LYS A 28 8.40 4.24 -11.44
CA LYS A 28 9.77 3.80 -11.78
C LYS A 28 10.23 2.77 -10.75
N VAL A 29 10.60 1.58 -11.19
CA VAL A 29 11.21 0.57 -10.30
C VAL A 29 12.45 1.15 -9.62
N TYR A 30 12.45 1.14 -8.29
CA TYR A 30 13.58 1.57 -7.48
C TYR A 30 14.45 0.38 -7.09
N LYS A 31 13.86 -0.62 -6.42
CA LYS A 31 14.53 -1.86 -6.01
C LYS A 31 13.55 -3.03 -5.96
N LYS A 32 14.06 -4.24 -6.15
CA LYS A 32 13.29 -5.48 -6.09
C LYS A 32 13.85 -6.42 -5.03
N ASN A 33 12.98 -7.24 -4.45
CA ASN A 33 13.33 -8.29 -3.48
C ASN A 33 14.20 -7.80 -2.30
N VAL A 34 13.79 -6.69 -1.69
CA VAL A 34 14.46 -6.09 -0.52
C VAL A 34 13.64 -6.33 0.75
N HIS A 35 14.28 -6.19 1.92
CA HIS A 35 13.58 -6.31 3.19
C HIS A 35 12.92 -4.99 3.60
N ALA A 36 11.63 -5.05 3.90
CA ALA A 36 10.90 -4.03 4.63
C ALA A 36 10.63 -4.49 6.06
N SER A 37 10.63 -3.55 7.00
CA SER A 37 10.11 -3.78 8.35
C SER A 37 9.15 -2.67 8.76
N TYR A 38 8.79 -2.59 10.03
CA TYR A 38 7.91 -1.53 10.52
C TYR A 38 8.32 -0.98 11.88
N TYR A 39 7.88 0.24 12.17
CA TYR A 39 8.13 0.93 13.44
C TYR A 39 7.40 0.28 14.63
N ALA A 40 8.11 0.18 15.76
CA ALA A 40 7.51 -0.15 17.05
C ALA A 40 6.64 1.01 17.60
N ASP A 41 5.65 0.72 18.43
CA ASP A 41 4.69 1.73 18.91
C ASP A 41 5.31 2.83 19.78
N LYS A 42 6.46 2.55 20.42
CA LYS A 42 7.20 3.51 21.24
C LYS A 42 7.66 4.77 20.50
N PHE A 43 7.64 4.75 19.16
CA PHE A 43 8.02 5.90 18.33
C PHE A 43 6.87 6.88 18.11
N ASN A 44 5.61 6.50 18.38
CA ASN A 44 4.45 7.40 18.24
C ASN A 44 4.66 8.72 19.00
N GLY A 45 4.36 9.83 18.33
CA GLY A 45 4.48 11.19 18.86
C GLY A 45 5.90 11.79 18.83
N ARG A 46 6.93 11.01 18.51
CA ARG A 46 8.31 11.52 18.35
C ARG A 46 8.46 12.26 17.02
N LYS A 47 9.45 13.16 16.93
CA LYS A 47 9.80 13.79 15.66
C LYS A 47 10.55 12.80 14.76
N THR A 48 10.18 12.78 13.48
CA THR A 48 10.93 12.15 12.38
C THR A 48 12.06 13.09 11.93
N ALA A 49 12.93 12.60 11.05
CA ALA A 49 14.00 13.38 10.45
C ALA A 49 13.51 14.50 9.50
N SER A 50 12.27 14.45 8.99
CA SER A 50 11.65 15.61 8.30
C SER A 50 11.21 16.71 9.27
N GLY A 51 11.11 16.40 10.57
CA GLY A 51 10.60 17.29 11.60
C GLY A 51 9.13 17.05 11.98
N GLU A 52 8.39 16.25 11.19
CA GLU A 52 7.00 15.88 11.46
C GLU A 52 6.88 14.93 12.66
N LYS A 53 5.74 14.96 13.36
CA LYS A 53 5.43 13.96 14.40
C LYS A 53 5.07 12.62 13.77
N PHE A 54 5.76 11.56 14.19
CA PHE A 54 5.50 10.20 13.75
C PHE A 54 4.19 9.65 14.33
N HIS A 55 3.39 9.01 13.48
CA HIS A 55 2.20 8.26 13.89
C HIS A 55 2.07 6.97 13.07
N ASN A 56 1.95 5.84 13.77
CA ASN A 56 1.83 4.50 13.18
C ASN A 56 0.55 4.30 12.34
N SER A 57 -0.43 5.19 12.49
CA SER A 57 -1.67 5.22 11.72
C SER A 57 -1.55 5.92 10.36
N ASN A 58 -0.42 6.55 10.06
CA ASN A 58 -0.20 7.27 8.81
C ASN A 58 0.38 6.32 7.74
N TYR A 59 0.43 6.80 6.50
CA TYR A 59 1.06 6.10 5.38
C TYR A 59 2.42 6.73 5.05
N THR A 60 3.39 6.55 5.94
CA THR A 60 4.74 7.08 5.78
C THR A 60 5.80 6.01 6.00
N ALA A 61 7.04 6.31 5.64
CA ALA A 61 8.16 5.41 5.83
C ALA A 61 9.51 6.12 6.04
N ALA A 62 10.45 5.42 6.65
CA ALA A 62 11.86 5.78 6.69
C ALA A 62 12.63 5.18 5.51
N HIS A 63 13.48 5.99 4.89
CA HIS A 63 14.42 5.53 3.88
C HIS A 63 15.75 6.30 3.95
N LYS A 64 16.87 5.64 3.65
CA LYS A 64 18.23 6.17 3.87
C LYS A 64 18.55 7.36 2.97
N LYS A 65 18.10 7.32 1.72
CA LYS A 65 18.56 8.20 0.64
C LYS A 65 17.47 8.87 -0.18
N LEU A 66 16.22 8.43 -0.04
CA LEU A 66 15.16 9.02 -0.86
C LEU A 66 14.84 10.40 -0.28
N PRO A 67 14.66 11.44 -1.13
CA PRO A 67 14.23 12.75 -0.68
C PRO A 67 12.94 12.65 0.15
N PHE A 68 12.79 13.52 1.15
CA PHE A 68 11.52 13.61 1.85
C PHE A 68 10.41 14.06 0.89
N GLY A 69 9.18 13.58 1.10
CA GLY A 69 8.06 13.79 0.18
C GLY A 69 8.02 12.83 -1.01
N THR A 70 9.06 12.01 -1.22
CA THR A 70 9.03 10.97 -2.26
C THR A 70 7.91 9.99 -1.95
N LYS A 71 7.01 9.75 -2.90
CA LYS A 71 5.97 8.72 -2.79
C LYS A 71 6.49 7.43 -3.40
N VAL A 72 6.33 6.33 -2.66
CA VAL A 72 6.71 5.00 -3.13
C VAL A 72 5.55 4.03 -2.99
N LYS A 73 5.40 3.16 -3.98
CA LYS A 73 4.56 1.97 -3.90
C LYS A 73 5.43 0.83 -3.41
N VAL A 74 5.00 0.19 -2.32
CA VAL A 74 5.68 -0.95 -1.72
C VAL A 74 4.80 -2.17 -1.89
N THR A 75 5.27 -3.16 -2.65
CA THR A 75 4.52 -4.38 -2.98
C THR A 75 5.14 -5.56 -2.26
N ASN A 76 4.35 -6.30 -1.47
CA ASN A 76 4.76 -7.57 -0.87
C ASN A 76 4.79 -8.66 -1.95
N ILE A 77 5.93 -9.31 -2.12
CA ILE A 77 6.16 -10.34 -3.16
C ILE A 77 5.36 -11.62 -2.86
N ALA A 78 5.01 -11.87 -1.60
CA ALA A 78 4.31 -13.08 -1.21
C ALA A 78 2.84 -13.10 -1.63
N ASN A 79 2.19 -11.94 -1.72
CA ASN A 79 0.74 -11.83 -1.97
C ASN A 79 0.35 -10.75 -2.97
N GLU A 80 1.33 -10.08 -3.59
CA GLU A 80 1.18 -8.99 -4.56
C GLU A 80 0.36 -7.77 -4.06
N LYS A 81 0.06 -7.69 -2.77
CA LYS A 81 -0.58 -6.51 -2.18
C LYS A 81 0.43 -5.37 -2.11
N SER A 82 -0.06 -4.16 -2.33
CA SER A 82 0.78 -2.97 -2.29
C SER A 82 0.16 -1.84 -1.49
N VAL A 83 1.01 -0.94 -1.00
CA VAL A 83 0.62 0.27 -0.27
C VAL A 83 1.47 1.44 -0.77
N LEU A 84 0.84 2.60 -0.87
CA LEU A 84 1.53 3.86 -1.13
C LEU A 84 1.93 4.51 0.18
N VAL A 85 3.20 4.90 0.30
CA VAL A 85 3.72 5.62 1.46
C VAL A 85 4.57 6.80 1.03
N GLU A 86 4.63 7.82 1.86
CA GLU A 86 5.52 8.97 1.69
C GLU A 86 6.77 8.84 2.56
N ILE A 87 7.94 9.15 1.99
CA ILE A 87 9.19 9.16 2.75
C ILE A 87 9.25 10.44 3.60
N ASN A 88 9.24 10.29 4.92
CA ASN A 88 9.38 11.43 5.84
C ASN A 88 10.41 11.19 6.97
N ASP A 89 11.10 10.06 6.98
CA ASP A 89 12.08 9.76 8.01
C ASP A 89 13.36 9.11 7.46
N ARG A 90 14.39 9.00 8.30
CA ARG A 90 15.70 8.41 7.98
C ARG A 90 15.91 7.11 8.74
N GLY A 91 16.54 6.17 8.04
CA GLY A 91 16.66 4.77 8.44
C GLY A 91 16.38 3.88 7.22
N PRO A 92 16.30 2.56 7.38
CA PRO A 92 16.57 1.80 8.60
C PRO A 92 18.07 1.77 8.92
N PHE A 93 18.48 1.91 10.18
CA PHE A 93 19.91 1.82 10.54
C PHE A 93 20.40 0.37 10.76
N VAL A 94 19.49 -0.60 10.63
CA VAL A 94 19.84 -2.01 10.72
C VAL A 94 20.29 -2.53 9.35
N PRO A 95 21.42 -3.26 9.28
CA PRO A 95 21.89 -3.86 8.04
C PRO A 95 20.84 -4.75 7.37
N GLY A 96 20.82 -4.75 6.03
CA GLY A 96 19.92 -5.59 5.22
C GLY A 96 18.49 -5.07 5.06
N ARG A 97 18.04 -4.07 5.84
CA ARG A 97 16.73 -3.44 5.67
C ARG A 97 16.80 -2.21 4.77
N GLU A 98 15.88 -2.14 3.83
CA GLU A 98 15.80 -1.05 2.84
C GLU A 98 14.83 0.04 3.29
N ILE A 99 13.68 -0.34 3.88
CA ILE A 99 12.61 0.59 4.25
C ILE A 99 11.93 0.15 5.55
N ASP A 100 11.61 1.12 6.41
CA ASP A 100 10.79 0.90 7.61
C ASP A 100 9.44 1.62 7.41
N LEU A 101 8.35 0.85 7.31
CA LEU A 101 6.99 1.35 7.13
C LEU A 101 6.37 1.72 8.48
N THR A 102 5.36 2.59 8.47
CA THR A 102 4.43 2.63 9.60
C THR A 102 3.77 1.26 9.79
N LYS A 103 3.39 0.95 11.04
CA LYS A 103 2.71 -0.31 11.37
C LYS A 103 1.43 -0.50 10.54
N LYS A 104 0.63 0.57 10.34
CA LYS A 104 -0.58 0.49 9.50
C LYS A 104 -0.25 0.05 8.07
N ALA A 105 0.71 0.72 7.42
CA ALA A 105 1.07 0.41 6.04
C ALA A 105 1.62 -1.02 5.89
N PHE A 106 2.45 -1.46 6.83
CA PHE A 106 2.97 -2.83 6.84
C PHE A 106 1.85 -3.87 6.98
N MET A 107 0.92 -3.67 7.92
CA MET A 107 -0.15 -4.63 8.20
C MET A 107 -1.18 -4.74 7.07
N GLU A 108 -1.29 -3.74 6.21
CA GLU A 108 -2.16 -3.74 5.03
C GLU A 108 -1.67 -4.71 3.94
N ILE A 109 -0.35 -4.84 3.80
CA ILE A 109 0.28 -5.68 2.76
C ILE A 109 0.82 -7.01 3.30
N ALA A 110 0.88 -7.20 4.62
CA ALA A 110 1.37 -8.44 5.22
C ALA A 110 0.48 -9.64 4.83
N ASP A 111 1.12 -10.70 4.35
CA ASP A 111 0.52 -12.02 4.14
C ASP A 111 0.28 -12.75 5.47
N ASN A 112 1.11 -12.49 6.48
CA ASN A 112 0.93 -12.93 7.86
C ASN A 112 1.28 -11.78 8.83
N LYS A 113 0.32 -11.42 9.68
CA LYS A 113 0.44 -10.28 10.62
C LYS A 113 1.45 -10.52 11.76
N ASN A 114 1.91 -11.76 11.94
CA ASN A 114 2.95 -12.09 12.91
C ASN A 114 4.38 -11.85 12.37
N HIS A 115 4.54 -11.47 11.11
CA HIS A 115 5.85 -11.16 10.53
C HIS A 115 6.41 -9.85 11.06
N GLY A 116 7.71 -9.84 11.40
CA GLY A 116 8.48 -8.63 11.69
C GLY A 116 9.06 -7.94 10.45
N SER A 117 9.07 -8.64 9.31
CA SER A 117 9.65 -8.18 8.04
C SER A 117 9.01 -8.85 6.84
N LEU A 118 9.04 -8.19 5.68
CA LEU A 118 8.54 -8.70 4.40
C LEU A 118 9.61 -8.56 3.30
N ARG A 119 9.55 -9.42 2.29
CA ARG A 119 10.24 -9.21 1.01
C ARG A 119 9.36 -8.38 0.10
N VAL A 120 9.87 -7.23 -0.33
CA VAL A 120 9.09 -6.25 -1.10
C VAL A 120 9.80 -5.79 -2.36
N ASN A 121 9.01 -5.32 -3.31
CA ASN A 121 9.45 -4.46 -4.42
C ASN A 121 9.06 -3.01 -4.10
N ILE A 122 9.92 -2.07 -4.48
CA ILE A 122 9.71 -0.63 -4.27
C ILE A 122 9.73 0.06 -5.62
N GLU A 123 8.69 0.83 -5.90
CA GLU A 123 8.57 1.71 -7.07
C GLU A 123 8.41 3.15 -6.59
N ILE A 124 9.15 4.10 -7.18
CA ILE A 124 8.93 5.53 -6.98
C ILE A 124 7.79 5.97 -7.90
N ILE A 125 6.82 6.67 -7.33
CA ILE A 125 5.70 7.22 -8.07
C ILE A 125 6.00 8.68 -8.43
N ASN A 126 5.75 9.02 -9.70
CA ASN A 126 5.88 10.37 -10.23
C ASN A 126 4.52 11.06 -10.32
#